data_AF-A0A924QL64-F1
#
_entry.id   AF-A0A924QL64-F1
#
_cell.length_a   1.000
_cell.length_b   1.000
_cell.length_c   1.000
_cell.angle_alpha   90.00
_cell.angle_beta   90.00
_cell.angle_gamma   90.00
#
_symmetry.space_group_name_H-M   'P 1'
#
loop_
_entity.id
_entity.type
_entity.pdbx_description
1 polymer ?
#
loop_
_entity_poly.entity_id
_entity_poly.type
_entity_poly.pdbx_seq_one_letter_code
_entity_poly.pdbx_strand_id
1 'polypeptide(L)'
;MTFEQGGGARGGLGVVKADGDTLTLLDRATHHYITGLSTIETASKNAQKLIDEYKRFFDDAKSAKNLTYKTYVLTSDNEDKLAAAEKLLKANGIEYGVLSNTTFKGFNYTTLKEGDASLKKYHIAVSMLQPKSVLATVLLEPKGNLVDSNTYDITAWAIPYAYGLDAYAVRENLAVTAKPIEGMMAAVVPANKYGYLIKYTSLSSAKAMATLLKNGVKVRMATLPFTYNKENFDRGTLIVLGKGNAADVNVKIANAVKGSSLAVSVVESGFMDKGADFGSPDINFITAPKVAMLSGEQTSSTGAGEVWNFFEQTLDYPISLFNAADLGRISLKDYNVLIVPDGNYRALNDKPVSDKLKEFVRSGGKIVALDNAVMQFANGDWGLKAKEDKASDEKDKDKKDEYAAIKKYADNDRARISDQIPGAIYKVDLDNTHPLAYGYPNYYYILKQDTNLYQFLKDGWNVGTIKKDAYVTGFSGVKVKAKLKDGTLFGVQNMGAGSVVYLSDDPIFRLFWENGKLLFCNAVFVVGQ
;
A
#
# COMPACT_ATOMS: atom_id res chain seq x y z
N MET A 1 3.84 -22.54 -17.79
CA MET A 1 3.36 -23.33 -16.65
C MET A 1 4.55 -23.62 -15.76
N THR A 2 4.44 -23.36 -14.46
CA THR A 2 5.41 -23.83 -13.49
C THR A 2 5.04 -25.26 -13.11
N PHE A 3 5.88 -26.22 -13.46
CA PHE A 3 5.75 -27.62 -13.02
C PHE A 3 6.46 -27.78 -11.68
N GLU A 4 5.97 -27.07 -10.67
CA GLU A 4 6.58 -27.07 -9.34
C GLU A 4 6.00 -28.21 -8.50
N GLN A 5 6.88 -29.01 -7.91
CA GLN A 5 6.51 -30.02 -6.91
C GLN A 5 7.16 -29.62 -5.58
N GLY A 6 6.41 -28.94 -4.69
CA GLY A 6 6.78 -28.74 -3.28
C GLY A 6 8.23 -28.27 -3.01
N GLY A 7 8.75 -27.32 -3.80
CA GLY A 7 10.17 -26.93 -3.80
C GLY A 7 10.57 -25.81 -2.84
N GLY A 8 9.61 -25.25 -2.09
CA GLY A 8 9.91 -24.23 -1.08
C GLY A 8 10.77 -24.75 0.07
N ALA A 9 11.31 -23.85 0.90
CA ALA A 9 12.18 -24.19 2.05
C ALA A 9 11.61 -25.25 3.01
N ARG A 10 10.28 -25.38 3.06
CA ARG A 10 9.57 -26.41 3.86
C ARG A 10 9.74 -27.84 3.32
N GLY A 11 10.13 -28.01 2.07
CA GLY A 11 10.22 -29.30 1.39
C GLY A 11 11.50 -30.10 1.69
N GLY A 12 12.53 -29.46 2.28
CA GLY A 12 13.77 -30.11 2.72
C GLY A 12 14.37 -31.12 1.74
N LEU A 13 14.95 -32.21 2.27
CA LEU A 13 15.45 -33.34 1.47
C LEU A 13 14.34 -34.30 1.02
N GLY A 14 13.17 -34.23 1.63
CA GLY A 14 11.99 -35.01 1.25
C GLY A 14 10.76 -34.66 2.09
N VAL A 15 9.58 -34.99 1.57
CA VAL A 15 8.29 -34.76 2.23
C VAL A 15 7.47 -36.04 2.18
N VAL A 16 6.87 -36.40 3.31
CA VAL A 16 5.88 -37.50 3.36
C VAL A 16 4.56 -36.98 2.80
N LYS A 17 4.10 -37.62 1.72
CA LYS A 17 2.83 -37.36 1.07
C LYS A 17 1.67 -37.90 1.91
N ALA A 18 0.46 -37.45 1.60
CA ALA A 18 -0.76 -37.89 2.30
C ALA A 18 -1.05 -39.40 2.16
N ASP A 19 -0.52 -40.04 1.11
CA ASP A 19 -0.60 -41.48 0.88
C ASP A 19 0.45 -42.29 1.70
N GLY A 20 1.29 -41.61 2.50
CA GLY A 20 2.35 -42.22 3.31
C GLY A 20 3.67 -42.44 2.56
N ASP A 21 3.74 -42.13 1.27
CA ASP A 21 4.95 -42.27 0.45
C ASP A 21 5.83 -41.01 0.55
N THR A 22 7.12 -41.11 0.21
CA THR A 22 8.08 -40.01 0.34
C THR A 22 8.41 -39.40 -1.01
N LEU A 23 8.16 -38.11 -1.18
CA LEU A 23 8.64 -37.33 -2.32
C LEU A 23 10.01 -36.74 -1.97
N THR A 24 11.08 -37.28 -2.54
CA THR A 24 12.44 -36.83 -2.25
C THR A 24 12.86 -35.62 -3.09
N LEU A 25 13.94 -34.95 -2.70
CA LEU A 25 14.57 -33.92 -3.53
C LEU A 25 15.02 -34.45 -4.88
N LEU A 26 15.52 -35.68 -4.94
CA LEU A 26 15.93 -36.34 -6.19
C LEU A 26 14.73 -36.55 -7.11
N ASP A 27 13.60 -37.01 -6.57
CA ASP A 27 12.37 -37.22 -7.35
C ASP A 27 11.88 -35.90 -7.93
N ARG A 28 11.80 -34.84 -7.11
CA ARG A 28 11.39 -33.51 -7.56
C ARG A 28 12.31 -32.98 -8.66
N ALA A 29 13.62 -33.10 -8.50
CA ALA A 29 14.59 -32.67 -9.50
C ALA A 29 14.45 -33.47 -10.80
N THR A 30 14.30 -34.80 -10.69
CA THR A 30 14.15 -35.71 -11.83
C THR A 30 12.86 -35.45 -12.57
N HIS A 31 11.73 -35.32 -11.87
CA HIS A 31 10.44 -35.00 -12.46
C HIS A 31 10.45 -33.63 -13.14
N HIS A 32 11.07 -32.62 -12.52
CA HIS A 32 11.19 -31.29 -13.13
C HIS A 32 12.04 -31.35 -14.41
N TYR A 33 13.16 -32.08 -14.39
CA TYR A 33 13.99 -32.30 -15.56
C TYR A 33 13.24 -33.01 -16.69
N ILE A 34 12.59 -34.14 -16.40
CA ILE A 34 11.80 -34.92 -17.38
C ILE A 34 10.68 -34.05 -17.94
N THR A 35 9.91 -33.38 -17.09
CA THR A 35 8.80 -32.51 -17.53
C THR A 35 9.31 -31.35 -18.39
N GLY A 36 10.46 -30.77 -18.03
CA GLY A 36 11.13 -29.74 -18.83
C GLY A 36 11.49 -30.24 -20.23
N LEU A 37 12.14 -31.41 -20.32
CA LEU A 37 12.48 -32.03 -21.60
C LEU A 37 11.24 -32.41 -22.41
N SER A 38 10.23 -33.02 -21.80
CA SER A 38 8.98 -33.37 -22.47
C SER A 38 8.22 -32.15 -22.97
N THR A 39 8.31 -31.01 -22.24
CA THR A 39 7.75 -29.73 -22.70
C THR A 39 8.47 -29.25 -23.96
N ILE A 40 9.80 -29.31 -24.00
CA ILE A 40 10.60 -28.94 -25.17
C ILE A 40 10.28 -29.87 -26.35
N GLU A 41 10.26 -31.17 -26.13
CA GLU A 41 9.94 -32.16 -27.16
C GLU A 41 8.53 -31.93 -27.73
N THR A 42 7.54 -31.73 -26.87
CA THR A 42 6.15 -31.47 -27.28
C THR A 42 6.04 -30.15 -28.02
N ALA A 43 6.71 -29.09 -27.56
CA ALA A 43 6.76 -27.80 -28.24
C ALA A 43 7.41 -27.93 -29.62
N SER A 44 8.50 -28.71 -29.74
CA SER A 44 9.16 -28.99 -31.02
C SER A 44 8.25 -29.74 -31.99
N LYS A 45 7.53 -30.77 -31.51
CA LYS A 45 6.57 -31.55 -32.33
C LYS A 45 5.38 -30.70 -32.79
N ASN A 46 5.03 -29.65 -32.05
CA ASN A 46 3.90 -28.76 -32.33
C ASN A 46 4.33 -27.33 -32.72
N ALA A 47 5.57 -27.14 -33.18
CA ALA A 47 6.19 -25.82 -33.32
C ALA A 47 5.36 -24.86 -34.18
N GLN A 48 4.84 -25.33 -35.33
CA GLN A 48 4.02 -24.49 -36.21
C GLN A 48 2.75 -24.00 -35.51
N LYS A 49 2.00 -24.90 -34.87
CA LYS A 49 0.78 -24.54 -34.13
C LYS A 49 1.09 -23.56 -32.99
N LEU A 50 2.19 -23.75 -32.28
CA LEU A 50 2.62 -22.84 -31.21
C LEU A 50 2.91 -21.44 -31.75
N ILE A 51 3.60 -21.33 -32.89
CA ILE A 51 3.89 -20.06 -33.56
C ILE A 51 2.59 -19.39 -34.03
N ASP A 52 1.67 -20.14 -34.63
CA ASP A 52 0.40 -19.62 -35.12
C ASP A 52 -0.47 -19.09 -33.97
N GLU A 53 -0.55 -19.83 -32.85
CA GLU A 53 -1.26 -19.41 -31.63
C GLU A 53 -0.61 -18.20 -30.97
N TYR A 54 0.73 -18.17 -30.92
CA TYR A 54 1.46 -17.02 -30.39
C TYR A 54 1.19 -15.77 -31.23
N LYS A 55 1.28 -15.88 -32.56
CA LYS A 55 0.97 -14.78 -33.47
C LYS A 55 -0.48 -14.31 -33.31
N ARG A 56 -1.44 -15.25 -33.30
CA ARG A 56 -2.86 -14.93 -33.13
C ARG A 56 -3.12 -14.21 -31.81
N PHE A 57 -2.49 -14.64 -30.71
CA PHE A 57 -2.62 -13.97 -29.42
C PHE A 57 -2.24 -12.48 -29.50
N PHE A 58 -1.13 -12.15 -30.16
CA PHE A 58 -0.69 -10.75 -30.30
C PHE A 58 -1.45 -9.96 -31.35
N ASP A 59 -1.93 -10.59 -32.43
CA ASP A 59 -2.76 -9.93 -33.44
C ASP A 59 -4.16 -9.59 -32.88
N ASP A 60 -4.74 -10.51 -32.11
CA ASP A 60 -5.98 -10.27 -31.35
C ASP A 60 -5.77 -9.16 -30.29
N ALA A 61 -4.61 -9.14 -29.62
CA ALA A 61 -4.26 -8.09 -28.66
C ALA A 61 -4.14 -6.71 -29.32
N LYS A 62 -3.42 -6.57 -30.45
CA LYS A 62 -3.24 -5.32 -31.19
C LYS A 62 -4.54 -4.73 -31.73
N SER A 63 -5.51 -5.58 -32.05
CA SER A 63 -6.85 -5.16 -32.49
C SER A 63 -7.81 -4.92 -31.31
N ALA A 64 -7.32 -5.03 -30.07
CA ALA A 64 -8.10 -4.96 -28.84
C ALA A 64 -9.33 -5.89 -28.87
N LYS A 65 -9.22 -7.06 -29.51
CA LYS A 65 -10.35 -7.97 -29.74
C LYS A 65 -10.94 -8.41 -28.40
N ASN A 66 -12.28 -8.42 -28.32
CA ASN A 66 -13.05 -8.80 -27.12
C ASN A 66 -12.79 -7.96 -25.85
N LEU A 67 -12.08 -6.83 -25.93
CA LEU A 67 -11.90 -5.92 -24.81
C LEU A 67 -13.06 -4.92 -24.74
N THR A 68 -13.68 -4.79 -23.56
CA THR A 68 -14.79 -3.84 -23.30
C THR A 68 -14.32 -2.40 -23.37
N TYR A 69 -13.15 -2.11 -22.80
CA TYR A 69 -12.52 -0.79 -22.79
C TYR A 69 -11.38 -0.76 -23.79
N LYS A 70 -11.27 0.33 -24.55
CA LYS A 70 -10.22 0.52 -25.57
C LYS A 70 -9.19 1.55 -25.16
N THR A 71 -9.51 2.40 -24.18
CA THR A 71 -8.57 3.36 -23.62
C THR A 71 -8.73 3.41 -22.10
N TYR A 72 -7.62 3.42 -21.38
CA TYR A 72 -7.57 3.74 -19.95
C TYR A 72 -6.86 5.07 -19.76
N VAL A 73 -7.39 5.91 -18.88
CA VAL A 73 -6.84 7.24 -18.60
C VAL A 73 -6.57 7.34 -17.11
N LEU A 74 -5.34 7.67 -16.73
CA LEU A 74 -4.93 7.93 -15.35
C LEU A 74 -4.63 9.42 -15.19
N THR A 75 -5.10 10.04 -14.12
CA THR A 75 -4.96 11.48 -13.92
C THR A 75 -4.73 11.85 -12.45
N SER A 76 -3.97 12.92 -12.22
CA SER A 76 -3.54 13.36 -10.90
C SER A 76 -3.12 14.83 -10.91
N ASP A 77 -3.26 15.52 -9.78
CA ASP A 77 -2.65 16.84 -9.57
C ASP A 77 -1.19 16.73 -9.10
N ASN A 78 -0.76 15.51 -8.74
CA ASN A 78 0.60 15.17 -8.34
C ASN A 78 1.26 14.30 -9.41
N GLU A 79 2.28 14.86 -10.07
CA GLU A 79 3.02 14.21 -11.15
C GLU A 79 3.81 12.97 -10.68
N ASP A 80 4.34 12.96 -9.46
CA ASP A 80 5.09 11.80 -8.94
C ASP A 80 4.23 10.53 -8.86
N LYS A 81 2.93 10.68 -8.55
CA LYS A 81 2.02 9.53 -8.51
C LYS A 81 1.85 8.90 -9.91
N LEU A 82 1.82 9.72 -10.95
CA LEU A 82 1.80 9.24 -12.34
C LEU A 82 3.15 8.65 -12.72
N ALA A 83 4.27 9.27 -12.33
CA ALA A 83 5.61 8.75 -12.60
C ALA A 83 5.82 7.32 -12.07
N ALA A 84 5.25 6.97 -10.92
CA ALA A 84 5.28 5.61 -10.41
C ALA A 84 4.52 4.63 -11.32
N ALA A 85 3.33 5.00 -11.80
CA ALA A 85 2.56 4.18 -12.73
C ALA A 85 3.27 4.06 -14.09
N GLU A 86 3.82 5.16 -14.61
CA GLU A 86 4.64 5.20 -15.82
C GLU A 86 5.84 4.26 -15.74
N LYS A 87 6.55 4.25 -14.60
CA LYS A 87 7.66 3.33 -14.35
C LYS A 87 7.21 1.87 -14.45
N LEU A 88 6.05 1.52 -13.87
CA LEU A 88 5.50 0.17 -13.96
C LEU A 88 5.11 -0.20 -15.40
N LEU A 89 4.41 0.69 -16.10
CA LEU A 89 3.99 0.48 -17.49
C LEU A 89 5.22 0.26 -18.39
N LYS A 90 6.23 1.13 -18.25
CA LYS A 90 7.51 1.02 -18.98
C LYS A 90 8.25 -0.28 -18.67
N ALA A 91 8.33 -0.68 -17.39
CA ALA A 91 8.98 -1.93 -17.00
C ALA A 91 8.29 -3.18 -17.62
N ASN A 92 6.99 -3.09 -17.89
CA ASN A 92 6.23 -4.17 -18.53
C ASN A 92 6.11 -4.01 -20.07
N GLY A 93 6.74 -2.98 -20.64
CA GLY A 93 6.66 -2.69 -22.07
C GLY A 93 5.27 -2.28 -22.55
N ILE A 94 4.43 -1.74 -21.66
CA ILE A 94 3.10 -1.21 -22.00
C ILE A 94 3.28 0.22 -22.48
N GLU A 95 2.82 0.48 -23.70
CA GLU A 95 2.88 1.80 -24.33
C GLU A 95 1.81 2.72 -23.73
N TYR A 96 2.20 3.95 -23.42
CA TYR A 96 1.33 4.99 -22.90
C TYR A 96 1.69 6.35 -23.50
N GLY A 97 0.77 7.29 -23.39
CA GLY A 97 0.92 8.62 -23.95
C GLY A 97 -0.01 9.64 -23.31
N VAL A 98 -0.32 10.71 -24.03
CA VAL A 98 -1.26 11.76 -23.61
C VAL A 98 -2.43 11.85 -24.58
N LEU A 99 -3.59 12.23 -24.07
CA LEU A 99 -4.79 12.44 -24.89
C LEU A 99 -4.68 13.71 -25.72
N SER A 100 -5.09 13.62 -26.98
CA SER A 100 -5.23 14.79 -27.86
C SER A 100 -6.53 15.57 -27.60
N ASN A 101 -7.60 14.87 -27.20
CA ASN A 101 -8.88 15.44 -26.79
C ASN A 101 -9.16 15.03 -25.33
N THR A 102 -9.44 16.01 -24.48
CA THR A 102 -9.63 15.83 -23.05
C THR A 102 -11.09 15.63 -22.64
N THR A 103 -12.03 15.76 -23.59
CA THR A 103 -13.46 15.56 -23.34
C THR A 103 -13.91 14.20 -23.84
N PHE A 104 -14.35 13.34 -22.91
CA PHE A 104 -14.86 12.00 -23.20
C PHE A 104 -15.74 11.51 -22.05
N LYS A 105 -16.46 10.40 -22.28
CA LYS A 105 -17.21 9.67 -21.26
C LYS A 105 -16.51 8.36 -20.93
N GLY A 106 -16.59 7.93 -19.68
CA GLY A 106 -16.07 6.62 -19.28
C GLY A 106 -16.43 6.24 -17.85
N PHE A 107 -16.07 5.00 -17.50
CA PHE A 107 -16.26 4.46 -16.17
C PHE A 107 -15.27 5.11 -15.21
N ASN A 108 -15.76 5.85 -14.22
CA ASN A 108 -14.95 6.52 -13.21
C ASN A 108 -14.67 5.58 -12.03
N TYR A 109 -13.39 5.40 -11.67
CA TYR A 109 -12.95 4.45 -10.64
C TYR A 109 -13.32 4.92 -9.22
N THR A 110 -13.46 6.23 -9.03
CA THR A 110 -13.78 6.84 -7.74
C THR A 110 -15.27 6.76 -7.41
N THR A 111 -16.13 6.95 -8.42
CA THR A 111 -17.60 6.90 -8.27
C THR A 111 -18.22 5.54 -8.62
N LEU A 112 -17.46 4.67 -9.28
CA LEU A 112 -17.87 3.37 -9.80
C LEU A 112 -19.04 3.42 -10.79
N LYS A 113 -19.15 4.52 -11.53
CA LYS A 113 -20.24 4.79 -12.49
C LYS A 113 -19.67 5.37 -13.80
N GLU A 114 -20.43 5.19 -14.87
CA GLU A 114 -20.19 5.90 -16.14
C GLU A 114 -20.53 7.39 -15.98
N GLY A 115 -19.73 8.26 -16.57
CA GLY A 115 -19.96 9.71 -16.53
C GLY A 115 -18.98 10.49 -17.41
N ASP A 116 -19.14 11.81 -17.43
CA ASP A 116 -18.21 12.71 -18.11
C ASP A 116 -16.87 12.76 -17.36
N ALA A 117 -15.77 12.74 -18.11
CA ALA A 117 -14.43 12.81 -17.56
C ALA A 117 -14.04 14.24 -17.17
N SER A 118 -13.37 14.36 -16.03
CA SER A 118 -12.73 15.59 -15.56
C SER A 118 -11.27 15.28 -15.28
N LEU A 119 -10.40 15.64 -16.23
CA LEU A 119 -8.97 15.46 -16.06
C LEU A 119 -8.41 16.45 -15.03
N LYS A 120 -7.45 15.97 -14.25
CA LYS A 120 -6.62 16.78 -13.34
C LYS A 120 -5.45 17.39 -14.09
N LYS A 121 -4.59 18.13 -13.38
CA LYS A 121 -3.45 18.86 -13.97
C LYS A 121 -2.57 18.00 -14.88
N TYR A 122 -2.33 16.74 -14.49
CA TYR A 122 -1.52 15.80 -15.24
C TYR A 122 -2.33 14.54 -15.58
N HIS A 123 -2.04 13.92 -16.73
CA HIS A 123 -2.64 12.66 -17.14
C HIS A 123 -1.74 11.84 -18.06
N ILE A 124 -2.00 10.53 -18.07
CA ILE A 124 -1.53 9.62 -19.11
C ILE A 124 -2.70 8.76 -19.60
N ALA A 125 -2.58 8.27 -20.83
CA ALA A 125 -3.55 7.36 -21.43
C ALA A 125 -2.85 6.14 -22.02
N VAL A 126 -3.51 4.99 -21.92
CA VAL A 126 -3.05 3.70 -22.42
C VAL A 126 -4.09 3.22 -23.43
N SER A 127 -3.72 3.21 -24.71
CA SER A 127 -4.56 2.61 -25.77
C SER A 127 -4.43 1.09 -25.73
N MET A 128 -5.53 0.36 -25.85
CA MET A 128 -5.52 -1.11 -25.92
C MET A 128 -5.18 -1.63 -27.32
N LEU A 129 -4.92 -0.77 -28.30
CA LEU A 129 -4.50 -1.17 -29.64
C LEU A 129 -2.97 -1.40 -29.68
N GLN A 130 -2.48 -2.29 -28.82
CA GLN A 130 -1.05 -2.58 -28.64
C GLN A 130 -0.83 -4.06 -28.30
N PRO A 131 0.38 -4.62 -28.54
CA PRO A 131 0.67 -6.03 -28.26
C PRO A 131 0.49 -6.44 -26.79
N LYS A 132 0.63 -5.49 -25.85
CA LYS A 132 0.52 -5.74 -24.40
C LYS A 132 -0.88 -5.51 -23.84
N SER A 133 -1.90 -5.35 -24.68
CA SER A 133 -3.25 -4.97 -24.25
C SER A 133 -3.90 -5.94 -23.26
N VAL A 134 -3.62 -7.24 -23.35
CA VAL A 134 -4.11 -8.24 -22.38
C VAL A 134 -3.53 -7.96 -20.98
N LEU A 135 -2.21 -7.77 -20.87
CA LEU A 135 -1.57 -7.44 -19.59
C LEU A 135 -2.01 -6.05 -19.09
N ALA A 136 -2.07 -5.06 -19.98
CA ALA A 136 -2.54 -3.73 -19.63
C ALA A 136 -3.99 -3.73 -19.12
N THR A 137 -4.86 -4.54 -19.73
CA THR A 137 -6.25 -4.73 -19.27
C THR A 137 -6.27 -5.31 -17.86
N VAL A 138 -5.51 -6.38 -17.59
CA VAL A 138 -5.42 -6.99 -16.26
C VAL A 138 -4.98 -5.97 -15.21
N LEU A 139 -4.00 -5.12 -15.52
CA LEU A 139 -3.50 -4.10 -14.59
C LEU A 139 -4.46 -2.91 -14.42
N LEU A 140 -5.26 -2.58 -15.42
CA LEU A 140 -6.03 -1.34 -15.44
C LEU A 140 -7.52 -1.55 -15.26
N GLU A 141 -8.11 -2.71 -15.50
CA GLU A 141 -9.55 -2.90 -15.49
C GLU A 141 -10.22 -2.56 -14.15
N PRO A 142 -11.40 -1.91 -14.15
CA PRO A 142 -12.04 -1.51 -12.89
C PRO A 142 -12.57 -2.70 -12.08
N LYS A 143 -13.00 -3.76 -12.78
CA LYS A 143 -13.56 -4.98 -12.22
C LYS A 143 -12.92 -6.18 -12.92
N GLY A 144 -12.07 -6.89 -12.19
CA GLY A 144 -11.44 -8.11 -12.67
C GLY A 144 -12.46 -9.25 -12.79
N ASN A 145 -12.35 -10.04 -13.85
CA ASN A 145 -13.12 -11.26 -14.00
C ASN A 145 -12.34 -12.44 -13.41
N LEU A 146 -12.95 -13.14 -12.46
CA LEU A 146 -12.40 -14.34 -11.86
C LEU A 146 -13.15 -15.55 -12.38
N VAL A 147 -12.43 -16.47 -13.03
CA VAL A 147 -13.02 -17.72 -13.55
C VAL A 147 -13.35 -18.67 -12.39
N ASP A 148 -12.56 -18.64 -11.32
CA ASP A 148 -12.80 -19.37 -10.08
C ASP A 148 -12.44 -18.47 -8.88
N SER A 149 -13.23 -18.62 -7.82
CA SER A 149 -13.01 -18.03 -6.50
C SER A 149 -11.94 -18.75 -5.67
N ASN A 150 -11.62 -20.00 -5.99
CA ASN A 150 -10.61 -20.79 -5.29
C ASN A 150 -9.20 -20.51 -5.85
N THR A 151 -8.65 -19.35 -5.51
CA THR A 151 -7.28 -18.94 -5.87
C THR A 151 -6.31 -19.10 -4.70
N TYR A 152 -5.04 -19.34 -5.01
CA TYR A 152 -3.95 -19.39 -4.04
C TYR A 152 -3.29 -18.02 -3.78
N ASP A 153 -3.70 -16.97 -4.50
CA ASP A 153 -3.17 -15.61 -4.37
C ASP A 153 -4.31 -14.57 -4.38
N ILE A 154 -3.96 -13.28 -4.22
CA ILE A 154 -4.89 -12.15 -4.22
C ILE A 154 -5.74 -12.10 -5.49
N THR A 155 -6.91 -11.47 -5.42
CA THR A 155 -7.85 -11.35 -6.56
C THR A 155 -8.07 -9.92 -7.05
N ALA A 156 -7.26 -8.97 -6.58
CA ALA A 156 -7.36 -7.58 -7.01
C ALA A 156 -6.00 -6.87 -6.96
N TRP A 157 -5.69 -6.12 -8.02
CA TRP A 157 -4.39 -5.46 -8.22
C TRP A 157 -4.49 -4.22 -9.13
N ALA A 158 -5.71 -3.71 -9.38
CA ALA A 158 -5.91 -2.64 -10.35
C ALA A 158 -5.14 -1.37 -9.96
N ILE A 159 -4.28 -0.91 -10.87
CA ILE A 159 -3.30 0.16 -10.66
C ILE A 159 -3.92 1.48 -10.21
N PRO A 160 -5.08 1.94 -10.74
CA PRO A 160 -5.70 3.16 -10.26
C PRO A 160 -5.92 3.20 -8.73
N TYR A 161 -6.37 2.08 -8.16
CA TYR A 161 -6.59 1.96 -6.72
C TYR A 161 -5.27 1.80 -5.96
N ALA A 162 -4.39 0.90 -6.42
CA ALA A 162 -3.11 0.61 -5.77
C ALA A 162 -2.16 1.82 -5.74
N TYR A 163 -2.27 2.74 -6.71
CA TYR A 163 -1.42 3.93 -6.84
C TYR A 163 -2.15 5.21 -6.41
N GLY A 164 -3.43 5.12 -6.03
CA GLY A 164 -4.23 6.26 -5.56
C GLY A 164 -4.38 7.34 -6.63
N LEU A 165 -4.65 6.91 -7.86
CA LEU A 165 -4.84 7.74 -9.05
C LEU A 165 -6.33 7.81 -9.39
N ASP A 166 -6.81 8.99 -9.77
CA ASP A 166 -8.11 9.08 -10.44
C ASP A 166 -7.96 8.50 -11.84
N ALA A 167 -8.99 7.80 -12.29
CA ALA A 167 -8.93 7.10 -13.56
C ALA A 167 -10.29 6.94 -14.23
N TYR A 168 -10.23 6.71 -15.53
CA TYR A 168 -11.37 6.43 -16.39
C TYR A 168 -11.08 5.24 -17.31
N ALA A 169 -12.04 4.32 -17.43
CA ALA A 169 -12.02 3.26 -18.44
C ALA A 169 -13.01 3.61 -19.54
N VAL A 170 -12.53 3.72 -20.77
CA VAL A 170 -13.27 4.28 -21.91
C VAL A 170 -13.48 3.19 -22.95
N ARG A 171 -14.73 3.04 -23.41
CA ARG A 171 -15.12 2.04 -24.43
C ARG A 171 -14.60 2.40 -25.82
N GLU A 172 -14.31 3.66 -26.06
CA GLU A 172 -13.80 4.17 -27.32
C GLU A 172 -12.27 4.19 -27.35
N ASN A 173 -11.70 4.06 -28.55
CA ASN A 173 -10.27 4.25 -28.77
C ASN A 173 -10.01 5.74 -28.96
N LEU A 174 -9.54 6.41 -27.90
CA LEU A 174 -9.19 7.82 -27.95
C LEU A 174 -7.84 8.00 -28.63
N ALA A 175 -7.64 9.16 -29.27
CA ALA A 175 -6.36 9.49 -29.89
C ALA A 175 -5.27 9.77 -28.83
N VAL A 176 -4.44 8.75 -28.59
CA VAL A 176 -3.27 8.83 -27.70
C VAL A 176 -2.04 9.16 -28.54
N THR A 177 -1.34 10.23 -28.17
CA THR A 177 -0.05 10.60 -28.77
C THR A 177 1.07 10.24 -27.81
N ALA A 178 2.24 9.89 -28.33
CA ALA A 178 3.39 9.59 -27.48
C ALA A 178 3.67 10.77 -26.55
N LYS A 179 3.78 10.50 -25.25
CA LYS A 179 4.18 11.53 -24.28
C LYS A 179 5.59 11.99 -24.68
N PRO A 180 5.84 13.29 -24.87
CA PRO A 180 7.20 13.78 -25.07
C PRO A 180 8.10 13.23 -23.96
N ILE A 181 9.30 12.77 -24.33
CA ILE A 181 10.30 12.40 -23.34
C ILE A 181 10.83 13.70 -22.75
N GLU A 182 10.06 14.28 -21.83
CA GLU A 182 10.62 15.21 -20.87
C GLU A 182 11.50 14.35 -19.97
N GLY A 183 12.82 14.44 -20.16
CA GLY A 183 13.72 13.96 -19.13
C GLY A 183 13.27 14.60 -17.83
N MET A 184 13.15 13.84 -16.74
CA MET A 184 12.88 14.39 -15.41
C MET A 184 13.84 15.56 -15.22
N MET A 185 13.36 16.79 -15.43
CA MET A 185 14.18 17.96 -15.20
C MET A 185 14.45 17.91 -13.72
N ALA A 186 15.73 17.78 -13.36
CA ALA A 186 16.12 17.90 -11.97
C ALA A 186 15.46 19.17 -11.44
N ALA A 187 14.64 19.06 -10.39
CA ALA A 187 14.01 20.24 -9.79
C ALA A 187 15.12 21.25 -9.52
N VAL A 188 15.13 22.35 -10.28
CA VAL A 188 16.10 23.42 -10.09
C VAL A 188 15.68 24.10 -8.80
N VAL A 189 16.31 23.73 -7.69
CA VAL A 189 16.08 24.38 -6.40
C VAL A 189 16.82 25.70 -6.42
N PRO A 190 16.13 26.85 -6.55
CA PRO A 190 16.82 28.13 -6.61
C PRO A 190 17.51 28.37 -5.27
N ALA A 191 18.76 28.85 -5.30
CA ALA A 191 19.45 29.18 -4.06
C ALA A 191 18.69 30.30 -3.33
N ASN A 192 18.31 30.04 -2.08
CA ASN A 192 17.60 31.00 -1.24
C ASN A 192 18.23 31.04 0.15
N LYS A 193 18.17 32.21 0.78
CA LYS A 193 18.68 32.42 2.13
C LYS A 193 17.63 32.16 3.22
N TYR A 194 16.34 32.34 2.90
CA TYR A 194 15.30 32.30 3.93
C TYR A 194 14.72 30.90 4.15
N GLY A 195 14.25 30.21 3.12
CA GLY A 195 13.77 28.83 3.22
C GLY A 195 13.02 28.30 2.01
N TYR A 196 12.41 27.12 2.19
CA TYR A 196 11.71 26.37 1.15
C TYR A 196 10.45 25.68 1.68
N LEU A 197 9.49 25.48 0.78
CA LEU A 197 8.29 24.69 0.96
C LEU A 197 8.28 23.51 -0.01
N ILE A 198 7.91 22.33 0.49
CA ILE A 198 7.72 21.13 -0.32
C ILE A 198 6.36 20.53 0.03
N LYS A 199 5.47 20.42 -0.95
CA LYS A 199 4.16 19.79 -0.77
C LYS A 199 4.33 18.31 -0.41
N TYR A 200 3.57 17.85 0.56
CA TYR A 200 3.66 16.49 1.09
C TYR A 200 2.48 15.64 0.62
N THR A 201 2.60 15.10 -0.59
CA THR A 201 1.46 14.52 -1.33
C THR A 201 1.79 13.19 -2.04
N SER A 202 3.02 12.68 -1.92
CA SER A 202 3.49 11.42 -2.53
C SER A 202 4.59 10.76 -1.71
N LEU A 203 4.90 9.50 -2.05
CA LEU A 203 6.08 8.82 -1.54
C LEU A 203 7.38 9.61 -1.80
N SER A 204 7.50 10.27 -2.95
CA SER A 204 8.66 11.13 -3.26
C SER A 204 8.86 12.21 -2.19
N SER A 205 7.78 12.87 -1.74
CA SER A 205 7.88 13.89 -0.68
C SER A 205 8.25 13.29 0.68
N ALA A 206 7.77 12.09 1.01
CA ALA A 206 8.19 11.38 2.21
C ALA A 206 9.65 10.93 2.17
N LYS A 207 10.13 10.47 1.00
CA LYS A 207 11.54 10.14 0.79
C LYS A 207 12.44 11.38 0.88
N ALA A 208 12.01 12.52 0.33
CA ALA A 208 12.72 13.78 0.47
C ALA A 208 12.82 14.19 1.95
N MET A 209 11.72 14.10 2.71
CA MET A 209 11.73 14.32 4.16
C MET A 209 12.70 13.38 4.88
N ALA A 210 12.61 12.06 4.65
CA ALA A 210 13.50 11.08 5.26
C ALA A 210 14.98 11.37 4.96
N THR A 211 15.30 11.73 3.71
CA THR A 211 16.64 12.11 3.28
C THR A 211 17.13 13.36 4.00
N LEU A 212 16.29 14.38 4.14
CA LEU A 212 16.63 15.61 4.87
C LEU A 212 16.90 15.33 6.34
N LEU A 213 16.03 14.56 7.00
CA LEU A 213 16.17 14.17 8.41
C LEU A 213 17.45 13.36 8.65
N LYS A 214 17.73 12.36 7.80
CA LYS A 214 18.95 11.55 7.84
C LYS A 214 20.22 12.41 7.74
N ASN A 215 20.16 13.51 6.99
CA ASN A 215 21.27 14.45 6.80
C ASN A 215 21.29 15.62 7.82
N GLY A 216 20.55 15.48 8.92
CA GLY A 216 20.53 16.44 10.03
C GLY A 216 19.86 17.77 9.70
N VAL A 217 19.07 17.84 8.62
CA VAL A 217 18.30 19.05 8.29
C VAL A 217 17.08 19.12 9.21
N LYS A 218 16.90 20.27 9.85
CA LYS A 218 15.70 20.59 10.62
C LYS A 218 14.56 20.86 9.65
N VAL A 219 13.61 19.93 9.63
CA VAL A 219 12.38 20.02 8.85
C VAL A 219 11.24 20.35 9.81
N ARG A 220 10.37 21.27 9.38
CA ARG A 220 9.09 21.53 10.04
C ARG A 220 7.95 21.08 9.15
N MET A 221 6.78 20.90 9.74
CA MET A 221 5.57 20.47 9.04
C MET A 221 4.39 21.34 9.45
N ALA A 222 3.59 21.76 8.47
CA ALA A 222 2.35 22.48 8.73
C ALA A 222 1.23 21.53 9.16
N THR A 223 0.55 21.82 10.27
CA THR A 223 -0.61 21.05 10.75
C THR A 223 -1.94 21.58 10.18
N LEU A 224 -1.93 22.83 9.68
CA LEU A 224 -3.06 23.50 9.05
C LEU A 224 -2.72 23.95 7.62
N PRO A 225 -3.71 24.01 6.70
CA PRO A 225 -3.52 24.59 5.38
C PRO A 225 -3.20 26.09 5.45
N PHE A 226 -2.39 26.58 4.52
CA PHE A 226 -2.03 27.98 4.39
C PHE A 226 -1.84 28.39 2.92
N THR A 227 -1.78 29.69 2.68
CA THR A 227 -1.53 30.26 1.35
C THR A 227 -0.27 31.10 1.40
N TYR A 228 0.62 30.90 0.44
CA TYR A 228 1.85 31.67 0.28
C TYR A 228 2.09 31.95 -1.20
N ASN A 229 2.36 33.21 -1.56
CA ASN A 229 2.50 33.65 -2.96
C ASN A 229 1.32 33.21 -3.85
N LYS A 230 0.09 33.31 -3.33
CA LYS A 230 -1.16 32.86 -3.98
C LYS A 230 -1.24 31.35 -4.28
N GLU A 231 -0.27 30.56 -3.83
CA GLU A 231 -0.29 29.10 -3.91
C GLU A 231 -0.80 28.52 -2.60
N ASN A 232 -1.66 27.50 -2.69
CA ASN A 232 -2.17 26.78 -1.52
C ASN A 232 -1.25 25.62 -1.15
N PHE A 233 -1.01 25.51 0.15
CA PHE A 233 -0.27 24.43 0.80
C PHE A 233 -1.16 23.76 1.84
N ASP A 234 -1.20 22.43 1.78
CA ASP A 234 -2.04 21.63 2.66
C ASP A 234 -1.29 21.18 3.92
N ARG A 235 -2.03 20.52 4.81
CA ARG A 235 -1.47 19.82 5.97
C ARG A 235 -0.38 18.84 5.52
N GLY A 236 0.68 18.77 6.30
CA GLY A 236 1.85 17.96 5.99
C GLY A 236 2.92 18.70 5.18
N THR A 237 2.65 19.89 4.63
CA THR A 237 3.66 20.63 3.86
C THR A 237 4.96 20.80 4.65
N LEU A 238 6.08 20.40 4.04
CA LEU A 238 7.40 20.47 4.64
C LEU A 238 7.94 21.89 4.51
N ILE A 239 8.50 22.41 5.60
CA ILE A 239 9.09 23.73 5.69
C ILE A 239 10.54 23.57 6.12
N VAL A 240 11.47 24.07 5.31
CA VAL A 240 12.91 24.06 5.62
C VAL A 240 13.42 25.49 5.59
N LEU A 241 13.71 26.05 6.76
CA LEU A 241 14.30 27.39 6.85
C LEU A 241 15.82 27.33 6.78
N GLY A 242 16.44 28.34 6.16
CA GLY A 242 17.88 28.52 6.16
C GLY A 242 18.42 28.78 7.57
N LYS A 243 17.71 29.62 8.36
CA LYS A 243 18.06 29.87 9.75
C LYS A 243 17.87 28.60 10.59
N GLY A 244 18.94 28.17 11.26
CA GLY A 244 18.95 26.99 12.13
C GLY A 244 19.41 25.70 11.46
N ASN A 245 19.64 25.74 10.14
CA ASN A 245 20.29 24.69 9.34
C ASN A 245 21.70 25.12 8.91
N ALA A 246 22.51 24.16 8.45
CA ALA A 246 23.85 24.43 7.93
C ALA A 246 23.82 25.17 6.59
N ALA A 247 24.92 25.82 6.23
CA ALA A 247 25.03 26.63 5.00
C ALA A 247 24.82 25.83 3.71
N ASP A 248 25.00 24.50 3.76
CA ASP A 248 24.80 23.56 2.65
C ASP A 248 23.36 23.06 2.50
N VAL A 249 22.39 23.61 3.25
CA VAL A 249 20.99 23.17 3.24
C VAL A 249 20.37 23.18 1.83
N ASN A 250 20.73 24.15 0.99
CA ASN A 250 20.23 24.24 -0.39
C ASN A 250 20.68 23.02 -1.22
N VAL A 251 21.92 22.57 -1.03
CA VAL A 251 22.47 21.37 -1.69
C VAL A 251 21.77 20.12 -1.16
N LYS A 252 21.52 20.04 0.15
CA LYS A 252 20.79 18.92 0.76
C LYS A 252 19.35 18.82 0.27
N ILE A 253 18.66 19.95 0.10
CA ILE A 253 17.31 19.99 -0.49
C ILE A 253 17.34 19.54 -1.94
N ALA A 254 18.26 20.09 -2.75
CA ALA A 254 18.42 19.67 -4.15
C ALA A 254 18.70 18.17 -4.29
N ASN A 255 19.53 17.61 -3.41
CA ASN A 255 19.79 16.16 -3.36
C ASN A 255 18.55 15.36 -2.93
N ALA A 256 17.77 15.86 -1.95
CA ALA A 256 16.60 15.16 -1.43
C ALA A 256 15.45 15.04 -2.45
N VAL A 257 15.32 16.00 -3.37
CA VAL A 257 14.31 15.99 -4.44
C VAL A 257 14.85 15.46 -5.77
N LYS A 258 16.10 14.99 -5.80
CA LYS A 258 16.72 14.50 -7.03
C LYS A 258 16.01 13.25 -7.55
N GLY A 259 15.59 13.28 -8.82
CA GLY A 259 14.92 12.16 -9.48
C GLY A 259 13.42 12.06 -9.17
N SER A 260 12.82 13.09 -8.58
CA SER A 260 11.36 13.24 -8.45
C SER A 260 10.86 14.46 -9.22
N SER A 261 9.53 14.55 -9.38
CA SER A 261 8.84 15.72 -9.95
C SER A 261 8.39 16.71 -8.87
N LEU A 262 9.01 16.68 -7.68
CA LEU A 262 8.64 17.57 -6.58
C LEU A 262 8.99 19.03 -6.90
N ALA A 263 7.99 19.88 -6.88
CA ALA A 263 8.18 21.32 -6.89
C ALA A 263 8.69 21.80 -5.51
N VAL A 264 9.73 22.62 -5.51
CA VAL A 264 10.27 23.26 -4.32
C VAL A 264 10.00 24.77 -4.41
N SER A 265 9.05 25.25 -3.61
CA SER A 265 8.68 26.66 -3.60
C SER A 265 9.60 27.44 -2.66
N VAL A 266 10.16 28.55 -3.16
CA VAL A 266 11.04 29.43 -2.39
C VAL A 266 10.19 30.34 -1.50
N VAL A 267 10.58 30.49 -0.23
CA VAL A 267 9.96 31.47 0.69
C VAL A 267 10.94 32.59 1.00
N GLU A 268 10.50 33.84 0.92
CA GLU A 268 11.34 35.03 1.12
C GLU A 268 11.09 35.69 2.47
N SER A 269 9.97 35.37 3.12
CA SER A 269 9.58 35.88 4.43
C SER A 269 8.85 34.83 5.26
N GLY A 270 8.62 35.14 6.54
CA GLY A 270 7.86 34.29 7.46
C GLY A 270 6.36 34.54 7.47
N PHE A 271 5.89 35.52 6.69
CA PHE A 271 4.50 35.94 6.66
C PHE A 271 3.75 35.21 5.55
N MET A 272 2.61 34.61 5.90
CA MET A 272 1.72 33.96 4.94
C MET A 272 0.69 34.95 4.39
N ASP A 273 0.19 34.70 3.18
CA ASP A 273 -0.95 35.44 2.64
C ASP A 273 -2.23 35.13 3.45
N LYS A 274 -2.34 33.86 3.90
CA LYS A 274 -3.44 33.36 4.73
C LYS A 274 -2.99 32.13 5.52
N GLY A 275 -3.46 32.00 6.75
CA GLY A 275 -3.14 30.85 7.61
C GLY A 275 -2.04 31.17 8.63
N ALA A 276 -1.39 30.14 9.15
CA ALA A 276 -0.39 30.27 10.21
C ALA A 276 1.00 30.62 9.66
N ASP A 277 1.64 31.63 10.25
CA ASP A 277 3.04 31.99 9.97
C ASP A 277 4.02 30.91 10.47
N PHE A 278 5.27 30.92 9.96
CA PHE A 278 6.28 29.90 10.32
C PHE A 278 6.73 29.89 11.79
N GLY A 279 6.31 30.87 12.59
CA GLY A 279 6.50 30.92 14.03
C GLY A 279 5.31 30.41 14.85
N SER A 280 4.21 30.00 14.20
CA SER A 280 3.01 29.51 14.88
C SER A 280 3.27 28.15 15.57
N PRO A 281 2.58 27.86 16.69
CA PRO A 281 2.49 26.50 17.23
C PRO A 281 1.88 25.48 16.25
N ASP A 282 1.23 25.92 15.18
CA ASP A 282 0.70 25.03 14.11
C ASP A 282 1.79 24.53 13.14
N ILE A 283 3.06 24.86 13.40
CA ILE A 283 4.22 24.44 12.62
C ILE A 283 5.15 23.62 13.52
N ASN A 284 5.07 22.30 13.43
CA ASN A 284 5.81 21.38 14.29
C ASN A 284 7.16 21.00 13.69
N PHE A 285 8.16 20.77 14.54
CA PHE A 285 9.42 20.15 14.09
C PHE A 285 9.24 18.65 13.93
N ILE A 286 9.85 18.10 12.88
CA ILE A 286 9.94 16.66 12.72
C ILE A 286 11.29 16.22 13.28
N THR A 287 11.24 15.42 14.34
CA THR A 287 12.42 14.79 14.93
C THR A 287 12.81 13.59 14.07
N ALA A 288 14.08 13.50 13.67
CA ALA A 288 14.59 12.35 12.93
C ALA A 288 14.50 11.09 13.82
N PRO A 289 13.62 10.12 13.52
CA PRO A 289 13.42 8.99 14.42
C PRO A 289 14.56 7.98 14.26
N LYS A 290 15.03 7.43 15.37
CA LYS A 290 15.77 6.16 15.39
C LYS A 290 14.76 5.01 15.36
N VAL A 291 14.80 4.22 14.29
CA VAL A 291 13.80 3.19 14.00
C VAL A 291 14.38 1.80 14.25
N ALA A 292 13.66 0.98 15.01
CA ALA A 292 13.89 -0.45 15.11
C ALA A 292 12.68 -1.22 14.57
N MET A 293 12.92 -2.45 14.12
CA MET A 293 11.87 -3.38 13.70
C MET A 293 12.11 -4.75 14.34
N LEU A 294 11.03 -5.44 14.73
CA LEU A 294 11.10 -6.83 15.14
C LEU A 294 11.37 -7.76 13.94
N SER A 295 12.24 -8.75 14.15
CA SER A 295 12.62 -9.77 13.19
C SER A 295 12.80 -11.15 13.88
N GLY A 296 13.17 -12.18 13.12
CA GLY A 296 13.44 -13.53 13.65
C GLY A 296 12.23 -14.47 13.57
N GLU A 297 12.29 -15.58 14.29
CA GLU A 297 11.35 -16.71 14.14
C GLU A 297 9.88 -16.39 14.45
N GLN A 298 9.63 -15.32 15.22
CA GLN A 298 8.27 -14.88 15.54
C GLN A 298 7.68 -13.93 14.48
N THR A 299 8.46 -13.56 13.46
CA THR A 299 8.03 -12.68 12.36
C THR A 299 7.72 -13.46 11.10
N SER A 300 6.78 -12.93 10.32
CA SER A 300 6.55 -13.37 8.95
C SER A 300 7.74 -12.92 8.09
N SER A 301 8.37 -13.85 7.35
CA SER A 301 9.53 -13.51 6.51
C SER A 301 9.17 -12.50 5.42
N THR A 302 7.95 -12.56 4.90
CA THR A 302 7.45 -11.61 3.90
C THR A 302 7.17 -10.25 4.54
N GLY A 303 6.49 -10.22 5.70
CA GLY A 303 6.17 -8.99 6.42
C GLY A 303 7.39 -8.22 6.92
N ALA A 304 8.37 -8.91 7.52
CA ALA A 304 9.62 -8.27 7.92
C ALA A 304 10.48 -7.90 6.70
N GLY A 305 10.50 -8.75 5.67
CA GLY A 305 11.31 -8.55 4.46
C GLY A 305 10.90 -7.32 3.65
N GLU A 306 9.60 -7.06 3.51
CA GLU A 306 9.11 -5.90 2.77
C GLU A 306 9.38 -4.59 3.50
N VAL A 307 9.17 -4.53 4.82
CA VAL A 307 9.52 -3.35 5.63
C VAL A 307 11.02 -3.09 5.57
N TRP A 308 11.84 -4.12 5.74
CA TRP A 308 13.29 -3.98 5.67
C TRP A 308 13.75 -3.46 4.29
N ASN A 309 13.25 -4.06 3.21
CA ASN A 309 13.54 -3.62 1.86
C ASN A 309 13.06 -2.18 1.60
N PHE A 310 11.89 -1.81 2.11
CA PHE A 310 11.36 -0.45 1.98
C PHE A 310 12.29 0.58 2.62
N PHE A 311 12.78 0.33 3.83
CA PHE A 311 13.71 1.24 4.50
C PHE A 311 15.05 1.36 3.77
N GLU A 312 15.65 0.24 3.36
CA GLU A 312 16.97 0.25 2.73
C GLU A 312 16.94 0.70 1.26
N GLN A 313 16.05 0.13 0.46
CA GLN A 313 16.07 0.28 -1.00
C GLN A 313 15.19 1.43 -1.48
N THR A 314 14.10 1.72 -0.76
CA THR A 314 13.16 2.77 -1.17
C THR A 314 13.44 4.08 -0.47
N LEU A 315 13.44 4.10 0.86
CA LEU A 315 13.64 5.32 1.66
C LEU A 315 15.11 5.72 1.79
N ASP A 316 16.03 4.75 1.73
CA ASP A 316 17.44 4.94 2.15
C ASP A 316 17.52 5.53 3.57
N TYR A 317 16.78 4.95 4.52
CA TYR A 317 16.73 5.38 5.92
C TYR A 317 17.16 4.25 6.87
N PRO A 318 18.00 4.52 7.89
CA PRO A 318 18.50 3.48 8.79
C PRO A 318 17.39 2.78 9.58
N ILE A 319 17.49 1.45 9.68
CA ILE A 319 16.62 0.62 10.51
C ILE A 319 17.44 -0.45 11.24
N SER A 320 17.20 -0.62 12.54
CA SER A 320 17.80 -1.69 13.34
C SER A 320 16.89 -2.89 13.43
N LEU A 321 17.42 -4.10 13.21
CA LEU A 321 16.65 -5.34 13.34
C LEU A 321 16.84 -5.94 14.73
N PHE A 322 15.73 -6.17 15.43
CA PHE A 322 15.70 -6.80 16.75
C PHE A 322 15.02 -8.14 16.69
N ASN A 323 15.72 -9.20 17.11
CA ASN A 323 15.07 -10.50 17.25
C ASN A 323 13.96 -10.40 18.31
N ALA A 324 12.73 -10.71 17.90
CA ALA A 324 11.55 -10.64 18.75
C ALA A 324 11.68 -11.51 20.02
N ALA A 325 12.45 -12.61 19.95
CA ALA A 325 12.72 -13.47 21.10
C ALA A 325 13.55 -12.79 22.20
N ASP A 326 14.34 -11.78 21.84
CA ASP A 326 15.25 -11.07 22.76
C ASP A 326 14.64 -9.78 23.31
N LEU A 327 13.38 -9.47 22.99
CA LEU A 327 12.73 -8.20 23.33
C LEU A 327 12.70 -7.93 24.85
N GLY A 328 12.67 -8.98 25.68
CA GLY A 328 12.80 -8.86 27.12
C GLY A 328 14.15 -8.27 27.58
N ARG A 329 15.24 -8.56 26.84
CA ARG A 329 16.62 -8.18 27.20
C ARG A 329 17.11 -6.92 26.49
N ILE A 330 16.60 -6.64 25.29
CA ILE A 330 17.02 -5.49 24.47
C ILE A 330 16.58 -4.15 25.09
N SER A 331 17.47 -3.15 25.15
CA SER A 331 17.09 -1.79 25.56
C SER A 331 16.43 -1.04 24.41
N LEU A 332 15.30 -0.38 24.67
CA LEU A 332 14.59 0.47 23.70
C LEU A 332 14.87 1.98 23.90
N LYS A 333 15.71 2.35 24.88
CA LYS A 333 15.91 3.75 25.30
C LYS A 333 16.44 4.66 24.18
N ASP A 334 17.25 4.11 23.27
CA ASP A 334 17.86 4.85 22.18
C ASP A 334 16.99 4.92 20.92
N TYR A 335 15.80 4.33 20.95
CA TYR A 335 14.91 4.24 19.79
C TYR A 335 13.65 5.06 20.00
N ASN A 336 13.13 5.64 18.93
CA ASN A 336 11.90 6.42 18.96
C ASN A 336 10.72 5.61 18.41
N VAL A 337 10.99 4.70 17.46
CA VAL A 337 9.96 3.91 16.78
C VAL A 337 10.33 2.45 16.80
N LEU A 338 9.38 1.60 17.20
CA LEU A 338 9.43 0.15 17.07
C LEU A 338 8.36 -0.31 16.07
N ILE A 339 8.78 -0.85 14.93
CA ILE A 339 7.89 -1.45 13.94
C ILE A 339 7.70 -2.93 14.30
N VAL A 340 6.44 -3.36 14.35
CA VAL A 340 6.02 -4.73 14.61
C VAL A 340 5.31 -5.23 13.36
N PRO A 341 6.04 -5.84 12.42
CA PRO A 341 5.47 -6.32 11.16
C PRO A 341 4.56 -7.54 11.39
N ASP A 342 3.98 -8.08 10.32
CA ASP A 342 3.25 -9.35 10.38
C ASP A 342 4.09 -10.45 11.06
N GLY A 343 3.45 -11.27 11.89
CA GLY A 343 4.12 -12.27 12.71
C GLY A 343 3.26 -12.78 13.86
N ASN A 344 3.74 -13.82 14.53
CA ASN A 344 3.10 -14.40 15.71
C ASN A 344 4.07 -14.30 16.91
N TYR A 345 3.87 -13.25 17.69
CA TYR A 345 4.77 -12.79 18.73
C TYR A 345 4.35 -13.32 20.09
N ARG A 346 4.93 -14.45 20.50
CA ARG A 346 4.86 -14.94 21.88
C ARG A 346 5.29 -13.87 22.87
N ALA A 347 6.27 -13.05 22.49
CA ALA A 347 6.77 -11.94 23.29
C ALA A 347 5.69 -10.87 23.62
N LEU A 348 4.69 -10.64 22.76
CA LEU A 348 3.62 -9.67 23.06
C LEU A 348 2.62 -10.19 24.10
N ASN A 349 2.50 -11.52 24.24
CA ASN A 349 1.65 -12.17 25.24
C ASN A 349 2.37 -12.38 26.58
N ASP A 350 3.69 -12.19 26.64
CA ASP A 350 4.45 -12.22 27.87
C ASP A 350 4.25 -10.90 28.65
N LYS A 351 3.75 -11.00 29.88
CA LYS A 351 3.39 -9.82 30.68
C LYS A 351 4.59 -8.88 30.95
N PRO A 352 5.76 -9.35 31.41
CA PRO A 352 6.94 -8.51 31.56
C PRO A 352 7.34 -7.76 30.28
N VAL A 353 7.34 -8.43 29.13
CA VAL A 353 7.64 -7.78 27.85
C VAL A 353 6.56 -6.77 27.47
N SER A 354 5.29 -7.12 27.63
CA SER A 354 4.15 -6.23 27.35
C SER A 354 4.20 -4.96 28.21
N ASP A 355 4.45 -5.09 29.51
CA ASP A 355 4.57 -3.96 30.43
C ASP A 355 5.79 -3.07 30.07
N LYS A 356 6.91 -3.67 29.66
CA LYS A 356 8.08 -2.94 29.15
C LYS A 356 7.77 -2.16 27.87
N LEU A 357 7.02 -2.75 26.93
CA LEU A 357 6.60 -2.06 25.71
C LEU A 357 5.62 -0.92 26.01
N LYS A 358 4.71 -1.12 26.98
CA LYS A 358 3.83 -0.04 27.45
C LYS A 358 4.65 1.10 28.04
N GLU A 359 5.68 0.81 28.82
CA GLU A 359 6.56 1.82 29.39
C GLU A 359 7.35 2.58 28.32
N PHE A 360 7.86 1.87 27.32
CA PHE A 360 8.49 2.49 26.14
C PHE A 360 7.57 3.51 25.48
N VAL A 361 6.31 3.14 25.23
CA VAL A 361 5.33 4.05 24.62
C VAL A 361 4.97 5.20 25.56
N ARG A 362 4.72 4.94 26.85
CA ARG A 362 4.43 6.00 27.84
C ARG A 362 5.53 7.05 27.94
N SER A 363 6.77 6.64 27.72
CA SER A 363 7.96 7.50 27.73
C SER A 363 8.19 8.29 26.43
N GLY A 364 7.26 8.23 25.46
CA GLY A 364 7.38 8.93 24.17
C GLY A 364 7.76 8.03 23.00
N GLY A 365 7.94 6.72 23.23
CA GLY A 365 8.14 5.75 22.17
C GLY A 365 6.89 5.56 21.32
N LYS A 366 7.08 5.13 20.08
CA LYS A 366 5.99 4.82 19.15
C LYS A 366 6.07 3.37 18.68
N ILE A 367 4.96 2.66 18.74
CA ILE A 367 4.83 1.33 18.14
C ILE A 367 4.00 1.45 16.86
N VAL A 368 4.48 0.86 15.76
CA VAL A 368 3.72 0.73 14.50
C VAL A 368 3.46 -0.75 14.26
N ALA A 369 2.23 -1.22 14.48
CA ALA A 369 1.85 -2.62 14.34
C ALA A 369 1.13 -2.86 13.01
N LEU A 370 1.52 -3.92 12.30
CA LEU A 370 0.99 -4.31 10.99
C LEU A 370 0.30 -5.67 11.05
N ASP A 371 -0.82 -5.82 10.33
CA ASP A 371 -1.45 -7.11 10.05
C ASP A 371 -1.74 -7.93 11.33
N ASN A 372 -1.36 -9.21 11.38
CA ASN A 372 -1.56 -10.10 12.53
C ASN A 372 -0.95 -9.59 13.84
N ALA A 373 0.02 -8.66 13.81
CA ALA A 373 0.48 -8.00 15.02
C ALA A 373 -0.67 -7.22 15.67
N VAL A 374 -1.46 -6.49 14.89
CA VAL A 374 -2.61 -5.70 15.37
C VAL A 374 -3.64 -6.57 16.09
N MET A 375 -3.89 -7.78 15.58
CA MET A 375 -4.76 -8.75 16.25
C MET A 375 -4.23 -9.15 17.63
N GLN A 376 -2.92 -9.35 17.78
CA GLN A 376 -2.32 -9.67 19.08
C GLN A 376 -2.40 -8.48 20.05
N PHE A 377 -2.20 -7.25 19.56
CA PHE A 377 -2.44 -6.05 20.37
C PHE A 377 -3.90 -5.96 20.83
N ALA A 378 -4.86 -6.27 19.96
CA ALA A 378 -6.29 -6.24 20.30
C ALA A 378 -6.71 -7.32 21.32
N ASN A 379 -6.08 -8.49 21.27
CA ASN A 379 -6.28 -9.55 22.25
C ASN A 379 -5.67 -9.20 23.61
N GLY A 380 -4.64 -8.35 23.63
CA GLY A 380 -4.07 -7.79 24.84
C GLY A 380 -4.85 -6.61 25.43
N ASP A 381 -4.21 -5.95 26.39
CA ASP A 381 -4.71 -4.74 27.04
C ASP A 381 -4.04 -3.50 26.44
N TRP A 382 -4.37 -3.18 25.19
CA TRP A 382 -3.77 -2.06 24.44
C TRP A 382 -4.81 -1.05 23.92
N GLY A 383 -6.04 -1.10 24.42
CA GLY A 383 -7.13 -0.18 24.04
C GLY A 383 -7.85 -0.53 22.73
N LEU A 384 -7.27 -1.37 21.89
CA LEU A 384 -7.92 -1.90 20.68
C LEU A 384 -8.69 -3.19 21.00
N LYS A 385 -9.85 -3.39 20.36
CA LYS A 385 -10.63 -4.64 20.47
C LYS A 385 -11.09 -5.10 19.10
N ALA A 386 -10.97 -6.41 18.87
CA ALA A 386 -11.53 -7.03 17.67
C ALA A 386 -13.05 -6.80 17.64
N LYS A 387 -13.58 -6.59 16.45
CA LYS A 387 -15.01 -6.50 16.25
C LYS A 387 -15.58 -7.91 16.20
N GLU A 388 -16.38 -8.25 17.20
CA GLU A 388 -17.09 -9.52 17.24
C GLU A 388 -18.31 -9.48 16.31
N ASP A 389 -18.61 -10.61 15.69
CA ASP A 389 -19.80 -10.80 14.88
C ASP A 389 -21.03 -10.82 15.78
N LYS A 390 -21.69 -9.67 15.99
CA LYS A 390 -22.99 -9.63 16.67
C LYS A 390 -24.09 -10.46 15.98
N ALA A 391 -23.85 -10.91 14.75
CA ALA A 391 -24.73 -11.82 14.03
C ALA A 391 -24.78 -13.23 14.64
N SER A 392 -23.79 -13.65 15.44
CA SER A 392 -23.82 -14.96 16.11
C SER A 392 -24.44 -14.96 17.51
N ASP A 393 -24.50 -13.81 18.21
CA ASP A 393 -24.62 -13.87 19.68
C ASP A 393 -25.88 -13.29 20.34
N GLU A 394 -26.75 -12.54 19.66
CA GLU A 394 -27.87 -11.88 20.38
C GLU A 394 -29.28 -12.01 19.78
N LYS A 395 -29.50 -12.77 18.69
CA LYS A 395 -30.88 -13.01 18.17
C LYS A 395 -31.28 -14.43 17.76
N ASP A 396 -30.39 -15.41 17.88
CA ASP A 396 -30.65 -16.80 17.42
C ASP A 396 -30.30 -17.89 18.44
N LYS A 397 -30.28 -17.58 19.74
CA LYS A 397 -30.17 -18.62 20.77
C LYS A 397 -31.46 -19.42 20.99
N ASP A 398 -32.62 -18.89 20.55
CA ASP A 398 -33.92 -19.57 20.68
C ASP A 398 -34.47 -20.20 19.38
N LYS A 399 -33.75 -20.10 18.26
CA LYS A 399 -34.05 -20.85 17.01
C LYS A 399 -32.77 -21.20 16.25
N LYS A 400 -31.87 -21.98 16.86
CA LYS A 400 -30.95 -22.78 16.05
C LYS A 400 -31.78 -23.81 15.30
N ASP A 401 -32.08 -23.53 14.04
CA ASP A 401 -32.56 -24.56 13.12
C ASP A 401 -31.50 -25.67 13.10
N GLU A 402 -31.75 -26.78 13.79
CA GLU A 402 -30.80 -27.90 13.90
C GLU A 402 -30.42 -28.44 12.51
N TYR A 403 -31.29 -28.26 11.52
CA TYR A 403 -31.04 -28.59 10.12
C TYR A 403 -29.98 -27.69 9.46
N ALA A 404 -29.73 -26.48 9.95
CA ALA A 404 -28.64 -25.62 9.47
C ALA A 404 -27.24 -26.18 9.83
N ALA A 405 -27.16 -27.08 10.81
CA ALA A 405 -25.94 -27.83 11.11
C ALA A 405 -25.68 -28.97 10.10
N ILE A 406 -26.71 -29.42 9.37
CA ILE A 406 -26.61 -30.47 8.36
C ILE A 406 -26.10 -29.84 7.06
N LYS A 407 -24.78 -29.74 6.93
CA LYS A 407 -24.12 -29.31 5.69
C LYS A 407 -23.91 -30.51 4.77
N LYS A 408 -24.26 -30.36 3.49
CA LYS A 408 -23.86 -31.35 2.48
C LYS A 408 -22.36 -31.25 2.27
N TYR A 409 -21.67 -32.39 2.37
CA TYR A 409 -20.22 -32.44 2.15
C TYR A 409 -19.82 -31.93 0.75
N ALA A 410 -20.65 -32.21 -0.27
CA ALA A 410 -20.45 -31.71 -1.64
C ALA A 410 -20.49 -30.17 -1.77
N ASP A 411 -21.13 -29.47 -0.83
CA ASP A 411 -21.23 -28.01 -0.81
C ASP A 411 -20.16 -27.35 0.06
N ASN A 412 -19.28 -28.15 0.70
CA ASN A 412 -18.31 -27.66 1.68
C ASN A 412 -17.32 -26.64 1.07
N ASP A 413 -16.87 -26.86 -0.17
CA ASP A 413 -15.96 -25.93 -0.85
C ASP A 413 -16.63 -24.57 -1.10
N ARG A 414 -17.89 -24.56 -1.57
CA ARG A 414 -18.67 -23.32 -1.76
C ARG A 414 -19.00 -22.62 -0.45
N ALA A 415 -19.28 -23.39 0.60
CA ALA A 415 -19.50 -22.85 1.93
C ALA A 415 -18.24 -22.18 2.49
N ARG A 416 -17.06 -22.79 2.28
CA ARG A 416 -15.76 -22.23 2.69
C ARG A 416 -15.43 -20.94 1.94
N ILE A 417 -15.66 -20.91 0.62
CA ILE A 417 -15.43 -19.74 -0.23
C ILE A 417 -16.24 -18.52 0.24
N SER A 418 -17.45 -18.73 0.79
CA SER A 418 -18.29 -17.64 1.29
C SER A 418 -17.71 -16.90 2.51
N ASP A 419 -16.78 -17.54 3.21
CA ASP A 419 -16.08 -17.03 4.39
C ASP A 419 -14.64 -16.56 4.07
N GLN A 420 -14.23 -16.61 2.80
CA GLN A 420 -12.87 -16.27 2.36
C GLN A 420 -12.76 -14.90 1.66
N ILE A 421 -11.59 -14.29 1.80
CA ILE A 421 -11.18 -13.08 1.09
C ILE A 421 -9.70 -13.17 0.73
N PRO A 422 -9.35 -13.88 -0.37
CA PRO A 422 -7.95 -14.01 -0.79
C PRO A 422 -7.29 -12.67 -1.10
N GLY A 423 -8.07 -11.67 -1.51
CA GLY A 423 -7.60 -10.29 -1.69
C GLY A 423 -8.60 -9.45 -2.46
N ALA A 424 -9.25 -8.48 -1.82
CA ALA A 424 -10.20 -7.57 -2.46
C ALA A 424 -9.92 -6.12 -2.07
N ILE A 425 -10.30 -5.20 -2.94
CA ILE A 425 -10.10 -3.77 -2.72
C ILE A 425 -11.31 -3.20 -2.00
N TYR A 426 -11.05 -2.48 -0.91
CA TYR A 426 -12.03 -1.74 -0.14
C TYR A 426 -11.66 -0.26 -0.11
N LYS A 427 -12.67 0.60 -0.16
CA LYS A 427 -12.54 2.03 0.07
C LYS A 427 -12.64 2.31 1.57
N VAL A 428 -11.57 2.86 2.12
CA VAL A 428 -11.45 3.29 3.51
C VAL A 428 -11.75 4.78 3.57
N ASP A 429 -12.67 5.18 4.44
CA ASP A 429 -12.86 6.58 4.82
C ASP A 429 -11.70 7.02 5.70
N LEU A 430 -11.02 8.10 5.30
CA LEU A 430 -9.78 8.53 5.92
C LEU A 430 -9.94 9.95 6.49
N ASP A 431 -9.62 10.13 7.77
CA ASP A 431 -9.53 11.44 8.39
C ASP A 431 -8.19 12.09 8.05
N ASN A 432 -8.16 12.82 6.92
CA ASN A 432 -6.98 13.52 6.44
C ASN A 432 -6.62 14.79 7.23
N THR A 433 -7.30 15.07 8.34
CA THR A 433 -6.87 16.07 9.32
C THR A 433 -5.92 15.51 10.37
N HIS A 434 -5.90 14.18 10.54
CA HIS A 434 -4.98 13.49 11.42
C HIS A 434 -3.61 13.28 10.73
N PRO A 435 -2.46 13.43 11.43
CA PRO A 435 -1.12 13.35 10.82
C PRO A 435 -0.80 12.03 10.09
N LEU A 436 -1.40 10.92 10.54
CA LEU A 436 -1.30 9.63 9.85
C LEU A 436 -1.79 9.70 8.38
N ALA A 437 -2.73 10.58 8.07
CA ALA A 437 -3.37 10.69 6.76
C ALA A 437 -3.01 11.98 5.98
N TYR A 438 -1.96 12.69 6.40
CA TYR A 438 -1.44 13.82 5.61
C TYR A 438 -1.00 13.37 4.21
N GLY A 439 -1.31 14.20 3.21
CA GLY A 439 -1.07 13.90 1.79
C GLY A 439 -2.13 13.04 1.11
N TYR A 440 -3.20 12.67 1.81
CA TYR A 440 -4.34 11.95 1.25
C TYR A 440 -5.60 12.82 1.10
N PRO A 441 -6.49 12.50 0.14
CA PRO A 441 -7.87 12.92 0.22
C PRO A 441 -8.56 12.27 1.43
N ASN A 442 -9.86 12.49 1.61
CA ASN A 442 -10.67 11.88 2.67
C ASN A 442 -10.95 10.38 2.49
N TYR A 443 -10.17 9.69 1.64
CA TYR A 443 -10.30 8.26 1.41
C TYR A 443 -8.95 7.64 1.03
N TYR A 444 -8.89 6.32 1.19
CA TYR A 444 -7.79 5.46 0.76
C TYR A 444 -8.34 4.14 0.24
N TYR A 445 -7.67 3.52 -0.72
CA TYR A 445 -8.01 2.16 -1.16
C TYR A 445 -7.04 1.18 -0.53
N ILE A 446 -7.58 0.18 0.16
CA ILE A 446 -6.80 -0.87 0.81
C ILE A 446 -7.03 -2.21 0.12
N LEU A 447 -5.99 -3.03 0.04
CA LEU A 447 -6.09 -4.44 -0.29
C LEU A 447 -6.37 -5.24 0.99
N LYS A 448 -7.61 -5.69 1.14
CA LYS A 448 -8.07 -6.52 2.26
C LYS A 448 -7.83 -8.00 1.95
N GLN A 449 -7.13 -8.70 2.84
CA GLN A 449 -6.78 -10.13 2.69
C GLN A 449 -7.31 -11.00 3.84
N ASP A 450 -8.01 -10.38 4.79
CA ASP A 450 -8.60 -11.06 5.94
C ASP A 450 -9.97 -10.46 6.32
N THR A 451 -10.58 -11.04 7.34
CA THR A 451 -11.83 -10.54 7.94
C THR A 451 -11.60 -9.65 9.15
N ASN A 452 -10.35 -9.32 9.47
CA ASN A 452 -10.02 -8.57 10.68
C ASN A 452 -10.54 -7.14 10.57
N LEU A 453 -11.39 -6.78 11.52
CA LEU A 453 -11.94 -5.45 11.67
C LEU A 453 -12.03 -5.17 13.17
N TYR A 454 -11.78 -3.94 13.56
CA TYR A 454 -11.73 -3.57 14.97
C TYR A 454 -12.87 -2.63 15.33
N GLN A 455 -13.25 -2.66 16.60
CA GLN A 455 -14.22 -1.71 17.13
C GLN A 455 -13.66 -0.29 17.02
N PHE A 456 -14.55 0.70 16.94
CA PHE A 456 -14.12 2.09 17.04
C PHE A 456 -13.41 2.31 18.38
N LEU A 457 -12.19 2.81 18.32
CA LEU A 457 -11.43 3.24 19.49
C LEU A 457 -12.24 4.35 20.19
N LYS A 458 -12.44 4.18 21.50
CA LYS A 458 -13.07 5.20 22.35
C LYS A 458 -12.05 6.23 22.81
N ASP A 459 -10.86 5.77 23.17
CA ASP A 459 -9.79 6.57 23.75
C ASP A 459 -8.60 6.69 22.77
N GLY A 460 -8.88 7.05 21.52
CA GLY A 460 -7.89 7.16 20.45
C GLY A 460 -8.51 7.69 19.17
N TRP A 461 -7.74 7.68 18.09
CA TRP A 461 -8.17 8.19 16.78
C TRP A 461 -8.52 7.05 15.84
N ASN A 462 -9.72 7.09 15.29
CA ASN A 462 -10.17 6.19 14.22
C ASN A 462 -9.87 6.83 12.86
N VAL A 463 -8.60 6.84 12.46
CA VAL A 463 -8.12 7.57 11.28
C VAL A 463 -8.64 6.96 9.99
N GLY A 464 -8.64 5.63 9.89
CA GLY A 464 -9.11 4.89 8.73
C GLY A 464 -10.23 3.94 9.13
N THR A 465 -11.42 4.17 8.60
CA THR A 465 -12.61 3.37 8.90
C THR A 465 -13.23 2.79 7.65
N ILE A 466 -13.83 1.62 7.78
CA ILE A 466 -14.67 1.04 6.73
C ILE A 466 -16.13 1.32 7.11
N LYS A 467 -16.85 1.97 6.20
CA LYS A 467 -18.31 2.17 6.27
C LYS A 467 -19.06 1.07 5.53
N LYS A 468 -20.39 1.10 5.64
CA LYS A 468 -21.27 0.32 4.76
C LYS A 468 -20.96 0.64 3.28
N ASP A 469 -20.98 -0.39 2.43
CA ASP A 469 -20.75 -0.32 0.98
C ASP A 469 -19.31 0.07 0.55
N ALA A 470 -18.32 -0.23 1.38
CA ALA A 470 -16.90 0.02 1.10
C ALA A 470 -16.27 -0.91 0.03
N TYR A 471 -16.89 -2.03 -0.32
CA TYR A 471 -16.34 -2.98 -1.29
C TYR A 471 -16.23 -2.38 -2.71
N VAL A 472 -15.09 -2.57 -3.37
CA VAL A 472 -14.81 -2.03 -4.70
C VAL A 472 -14.71 -3.14 -5.76
N THR A 473 -13.74 -4.03 -5.63
CA THR A 473 -13.42 -5.08 -6.63
C THR A 473 -12.62 -6.23 -6.02
N GLY A 474 -12.49 -7.34 -6.74
CA GLY A 474 -11.88 -8.59 -6.26
C GLY A 474 -12.88 -9.52 -5.57
N PHE A 475 -12.43 -10.72 -5.20
CA PHE A 475 -13.24 -11.69 -4.49
C PHE A 475 -13.31 -11.39 -2.99
N SER A 476 -14.52 -11.18 -2.52
CA SER A 476 -14.85 -11.21 -1.10
C SER A 476 -16.11 -12.03 -0.93
N GLY A 477 -16.02 -13.09 -0.12
CA GLY A 477 -17.14 -13.94 0.22
C GLY A 477 -18.32 -13.15 0.78
N VAL A 478 -19.54 -13.64 0.56
CA VAL A 478 -20.77 -12.92 0.95
C VAL A 478 -20.82 -12.66 2.46
N LYS A 479 -20.36 -13.63 3.27
CA LYS A 479 -20.29 -13.45 4.72
C LYS A 479 -19.21 -12.44 5.09
N VAL A 480 -18.05 -12.48 4.45
CA VAL A 480 -16.97 -11.49 4.65
C VAL A 480 -17.47 -10.07 4.39
N LYS A 481 -18.18 -9.85 3.27
CA LYS A 481 -18.79 -8.54 2.96
C LYS A 481 -19.75 -8.06 4.05
N ALA A 482 -20.47 -8.97 4.68
CA ALA A 482 -21.38 -8.64 5.78
C ALA A 482 -20.63 -8.26 7.08
N LYS A 483 -19.42 -8.79 7.30
CA LYS A 483 -18.55 -8.50 8.45
C LYS A 483 -17.76 -7.20 8.29
N LEU A 484 -17.23 -6.96 7.09
CA LEU A 484 -16.39 -5.80 6.75
C LEU A 484 -17.23 -4.52 6.54
N LYS A 485 -17.86 -4.05 7.61
CA LYS A 485 -18.61 -2.80 7.68
C LYS A 485 -18.48 -2.19 9.07
N ASP A 486 -18.53 -0.88 9.18
CA ASP A 486 -18.62 -0.11 10.44
C ASP A 486 -17.53 -0.47 11.47
N GLY A 487 -16.28 -0.26 11.12
CA GLY A 487 -15.16 -0.49 12.04
C GLY A 487 -13.87 0.19 11.63
N THR A 488 -12.86 0.05 12.47
CA THR A 488 -11.56 0.69 12.31
C THR A 488 -10.55 -0.25 11.66
N LEU A 489 -9.81 0.27 10.70
CA LEU A 489 -8.63 -0.36 10.11
C LEU A 489 -7.33 0.38 10.44
N PHE A 490 -7.38 1.70 10.50
CA PHE A 490 -6.23 2.51 10.90
C PHE A 490 -6.56 3.27 12.17
N GLY A 491 -5.89 2.90 13.25
CA GLY A 491 -6.11 3.45 14.58
C GLY A 491 -4.84 4.05 15.17
N VAL A 492 -4.98 5.12 15.97
CA VAL A 492 -3.87 5.66 16.77
C VAL A 492 -4.31 5.78 18.22
N GLN A 493 -3.69 4.99 19.08
CA GLN A 493 -3.93 4.98 20.53
C GLN A 493 -2.83 5.76 21.22
N ASN A 494 -3.17 6.89 21.84
CA ASN A 494 -2.22 7.64 22.65
C ASN A 494 -2.03 6.95 24.01
N MET A 495 -0.79 6.94 24.49
CA MET A 495 -0.47 6.39 25.81
C MET A 495 0.76 7.11 26.38
N GLY A 496 0.54 7.88 27.45
CA GLY A 496 1.57 8.77 28.00
C GLY A 496 2.01 9.81 26.96
N ALA A 497 3.31 9.98 26.78
CA ALA A 497 3.88 10.89 25.78
C ALA A 497 4.02 10.28 24.37
N GLY A 498 3.69 8.99 24.20
CA GLY A 498 3.82 8.29 22.93
C GLY A 498 2.50 7.73 22.41
N SER A 499 2.59 6.86 21.41
CA SER A 499 1.42 6.30 20.73
C SER A 499 1.65 4.89 20.17
N VAL A 500 0.57 4.12 20.03
CA VAL A 500 0.53 2.90 19.23
C VAL A 500 -0.29 3.18 17.98
N VAL A 501 0.31 2.94 16.80
CA VAL A 501 -0.35 3.03 15.49
C VAL A 501 -0.69 1.63 15.03
N TYR A 502 -1.97 1.39 14.77
CA TYR A 502 -2.51 0.13 14.28
C TYR A 502 -2.82 0.25 12.80
N LEU A 503 -2.17 -0.57 11.97
CA LEU A 503 -2.47 -0.72 10.55
C LEU A 503 -2.93 -2.16 10.31
N SER A 504 -4.26 -2.36 10.34
CA SER A 504 -4.90 -3.68 10.37
C SER A 504 -4.58 -4.58 9.19
N ASP A 505 -4.21 -3.99 8.05
CA ASP A 505 -3.68 -4.69 6.90
C ASP A 505 -2.36 -4.02 6.53
N ASP A 506 -1.51 -4.76 5.84
CA ASP A 506 -0.24 -4.22 5.38
C ASP A 506 -0.43 -3.14 4.28
N PRO A 507 -0.08 -1.86 4.57
CA PRO A 507 -0.21 -0.78 3.60
C PRO A 507 0.84 -0.86 2.48
N ILE A 508 1.91 -1.63 2.64
CA ILE A 508 3.01 -1.71 1.67
C ILE A 508 3.12 -3.09 1.01
N PHE A 509 2.01 -3.83 0.95
CA PHE A 509 1.94 -5.22 0.49
C PHE A 509 2.77 -5.52 -0.75
N ARG A 510 3.78 -6.39 -0.55
CA ARG A 510 4.77 -6.83 -1.55
C ARG A 510 5.44 -5.67 -2.31
N LEU A 511 5.43 -4.48 -1.71
CA LEU A 511 5.87 -3.20 -2.26
C LEU A 511 5.20 -2.75 -3.57
N PHE A 512 4.13 -3.42 -4.02
CA PHE A 512 3.40 -3.00 -5.22
C PHE A 512 2.27 -2.04 -4.90
N TRP A 513 1.75 -2.06 -3.66
CA TRP A 513 0.72 -1.14 -3.20
C TRP A 513 1.31 0.25 -2.93
N GLU A 514 1.57 0.98 -4.02
CA GLU A 514 2.34 2.22 -4.00
C GLU A 514 1.72 3.30 -3.11
N ASN A 515 0.40 3.45 -3.16
CA ASN A 515 -0.31 4.50 -2.43
C ASN A 515 -0.26 4.32 -0.92
N GLY A 516 -0.01 3.12 -0.38
CA GLY A 516 0.06 2.92 1.07
C GLY A 516 1.43 3.20 1.68
N LYS A 517 2.48 3.34 0.86
CA LYS A 517 3.84 3.67 1.33
C LYS A 517 3.92 5.03 2.03
N LEU A 518 3.15 6.02 1.58
CA LEU A 518 3.05 7.32 2.24
C LEU A 518 2.39 7.20 3.62
N LEU A 519 1.33 6.40 3.76
CA LEU A 519 0.63 6.12 5.03
C LEU A 519 1.59 5.49 6.04
N PHE A 520 2.40 4.53 5.60
CA PHE A 520 3.42 3.91 6.43
C PHE A 520 4.52 4.90 6.85
N CYS A 521 4.97 5.77 5.92
CA CYS A 521 5.88 6.87 6.27
C CYS A 521 5.26 7.81 7.31
N ASN A 522 3.98 8.15 7.20
CA ASN A 522 3.30 9.01 8.17
C ASN A 522 3.28 8.37 9.56
N ALA A 523 2.98 7.06 9.64
CA ALA A 523 3.03 6.31 10.90
C ALA A 523 4.41 6.41 11.55
N VAL A 524 5.49 6.26 10.79
CA VAL A 524 6.87 6.28 11.30
C VAL A 524 7.36 7.69 11.64
N PHE A 525 7.21 8.66 10.73
CA PHE A 525 7.87 9.96 10.83
C PHE A 525 6.99 11.08 11.36
N VAL A 526 5.67 11.01 11.17
CA VAL A 526 4.79 12.18 11.31
C VAL A 526 3.85 12.09 12.51
N VAL A 527 3.32 10.90 12.80
CA VAL A 527 2.44 10.72 13.97
C VAL A 527 3.20 11.02 15.27
N GLY A 528 2.62 11.89 16.10
CA GLY A 528 3.16 12.30 17.41
C GLY A 528 4.22 13.40 17.36
N GLN A 529 4.37 14.11 16.23
CA GLN A 529 5.28 15.25 16.08
C GLN A 529 4.65 16.59 16.45
#